data_AF-A0A3N6P2Z9-F1
#
_entry.id   AF-A0A3N6P2Z9-F1
#
_cell.length_a   1.000
_cell.length_b   1.000
_cell.length_c   1.000
_cell.angle_alpha   90.00
_cell.angle_beta   90.00
_cell.angle_gamma   90.00
#
_symmetry.space_group_name_H-M   'P 1'
#
loop_
_entity.id
_entity.type
_entity.pdbx_description
1 polymer ?
#
loop_
_entity_poly.entity_id
_entity_poly.type
_entity_poly.pdbx_seq_one_letter_code
_entity_poly.pdbx_strand_id
1 'polypeptide(L)'
;MIIEWLQFKIEDSLKEEFLQKDREIWTSFLALQMGFLKKEVWLDSYRGNEVIIVVYWESREQWKSISQVLLEETESKFREGLGMENYSLLDCREYEVDATYPQGPHSFSV
;
A
#
# COMPACT_ATOMS: atom_id res chain seq x y z
N MET A 1 -3.56 -4.70 15.79
CA MET A 1 -2.99 -4.57 14.43
C MET A 1 -3.82 -3.57 13.66
N ILE A 2 -3.18 -2.70 12.91
CA ILE A 2 -3.83 -1.68 12.08
C ILE A 2 -3.68 -2.04 10.60
N ILE A 3 -4.71 -1.75 9.82
CA ILE A 3 -4.72 -1.86 8.37
C ILE A 3 -4.81 -0.46 7.80
N GLU A 4 -3.81 -0.10 7.01
CA GLU A 4 -3.88 1.05 6.11
C GLU A 4 -4.38 0.55 4.76
N TRP A 5 -5.46 1.14 4.27
CA TRP A 5 -6.10 0.79 3.00
C TRP A 5 -6.10 2.01 2.10
N LEU A 6 -5.51 1.88 0.91
CA LEU A 6 -5.35 2.96 -0.05
C LEU A 6 -5.96 2.54 -1.39
N GLN A 7 -6.72 3.42 -2.01
CA GLN A 7 -7.26 3.22 -3.34
C GLN A 7 -6.63 4.20 -4.32
N PHE A 8 -6.00 3.66 -5.35
CA PHE A 8 -5.40 4.45 -6.42
C PHE A 8 -6.17 4.26 -7.72
N LYS A 9 -6.36 5.35 -8.44
CA LYS A 9 -6.63 5.33 -9.88
C LYS A 9 -5.32 5.51 -10.62
N ILE A 10 -5.11 4.74 -11.68
CA ILE A 10 -3.88 4.76 -12.48
C ILE A 10 -4.30 4.88 -13.94
N GLU A 11 -3.48 5.53 -14.77
CA GLU A 11 -3.62 5.43 -16.21
C GLU A 11 -3.46 3.97 -16.67
N ASP A 12 -4.40 3.48 -17.49
CA ASP A 12 -4.48 2.07 -17.91
C ASP A 12 -3.16 1.55 -18.51
N SER A 13 -2.45 2.40 -19.26
CA SER A 13 -1.18 2.10 -19.93
C SER A 13 0.00 1.93 -18.97
N LEU A 14 -0.12 2.44 -17.73
CA LEU A 14 0.98 2.54 -16.76
C LEU A 14 0.82 1.62 -15.56
N LYS A 15 -0.21 0.76 -15.53
CA LYS A 15 -0.48 -0.12 -14.39
C LYS A 15 0.71 -1.04 -14.04
N GLU A 16 1.32 -1.67 -15.04
CA GLU A 16 2.47 -2.55 -14.80
C GLU A 16 3.68 -1.79 -14.27
N GLU A 17 3.94 -0.59 -14.81
CA GLU A 17 5.02 0.28 -14.37
C GLU A 17 4.78 0.81 -12.95
N PHE A 18 3.56 1.25 -12.64
CA PHE A 18 3.14 1.63 -11.29
C PHE A 18 3.43 0.51 -10.30
N LEU A 19 3.02 -0.72 -10.61
CA LEU A 19 3.23 -1.88 -9.73
C LEU A 19 4.71 -2.22 -9.58
N GLN A 20 5.52 -2.05 -10.63
CA GLN A 20 6.96 -2.25 -10.56
C GLN A 20 7.64 -1.20 -9.67
N LYS A 21 7.35 0.09 -9.89
CA LYS A 21 7.87 1.18 -9.07
C LYS A 21 7.40 1.09 -7.63
N ASP A 22 6.18 0.64 -7.39
CA ASP A 22 5.64 0.47 -6.05
C ASP A 22 6.38 -0.62 -5.29
N ARG A 23 6.75 -1.73 -5.96
CA ARG A 23 7.61 -2.76 -5.38
C ARG A 23 9.01 -2.21 -5.08
N GLU A 24 9.62 -1.52 -6.04
CA GLU A 24 11.00 -1.02 -5.93
C GLU A 24 11.16 0.05 -4.85
N ILE A 25 10.19 0.96 -4.74
CA ILE A 25 10.31 2.19 -3.95
C ILE A 25 9.50 2.08 -2.66
N TRP A 26 8.17 2.06 -2.76
CA TRP A 26 7.29 2.09 -1.58
C TRP A 26 7.40 0.81 -0.76
N THR A 27 7.34 -0.36 -1.39
CA THR A 27 7.39 -1.64 -0.67
C THR A 27 8.75 -1.84 -0.01
N SER A 28 9.85 -1.56 -0.70
CA SER A 28 11.20 -1.59 -0.12
C SER A 28 11.35 -0.63 1.06
N PHE A 29 10.83 0.60 0.95
CA PHE A 29 10.87 1.59 2.03
C PHE A 29 10.06 1.13 3.25
N LEU A 30 8.80 0.71 3.04
CA LEU A 30 7.90 0.29 4.11
C LEU A 30 8.44 -0.95 4.86
N ALA A 31 9.07 -1.89 4.14
CA ALA A 31 9.67 -3.08 4.73
C ALA A 31 10.79 -2.80 5.75
N LEU A 32 11.38 -1.60 5.72
CA LEU A 32 12.41 -1.16 6.65
C LEU A 32 11.84 -0.45 7.89
N GLN A 33 10.54 -0.14 7.90
CA GLN A 33 9.93 0.62 8.99
C GLN A 33 9.57 -0.30 10.15
N MET A 34 9.72 0.24 11.37
CA MET A 34 9.28 -0.46 12.57
C MET A 34 7.77 -0.72 12.51
N GLY A 35 7.34 -1.92 12.89
CA GLY A 35 5.94 -2.32 12.90
C GLY A 35 5.35 -2.67 11.54
N PHE A 36 6.09 -2.61 10.43
CA PHE A 36 5.62 -3.15 9.15
C PHE A 36 5.51 -4.67 9.23
N LEU A 37 4.34 -5.23 8.90
CA LEU A 37 4.12 -6.68 8.90
C LEU A 37 4.07 -7.26 7.49
N LYS A 38 3.24 -6.67 6.62
CA LYS A 38 3.12 -7.04 5.22
C LYS A 38 2.42 -5.95 4.41
N LYS A 39 2.54 -6.06 3.10
CA LYS A 39 1.79 -5.28 2.12
C LYS A 39 1.16 -6.22 1.10
N GLU A 40 -0.09 -5.95 0.76
CA GLU A 40 -0.83 -6.63 -0.31
C GLU A 40 -1.24 -5.60 -1.35
N VAL A 41 -1.31 -6.06 -2.60
CA VAL A 41 -1.83 -5.27 -3.71
C VAL A 41 -3.01 -6.03 -4.30
N TRP A 42 -4.20 -5.46 -4.22
CA TRP A 42 -5.42 -6.06 -4.74
C TRP A 42 -5.82 -5.36 -6.03
N LEU A 43 -5.98 -6.13 -7.08
CA LEU A 43 -6.39 -5.66 -8.39
C LEU A 43 -7.87 -5.99 -8.59
N ASP A 44 -8.69 -5.00 -8.91
CA ASP A 44 -10.09 -5.23 -9.23
C ASP A 44 -10.20 -5.91 -10.61
N SER A 45 -10.83 -7.09 -10.66
CA SER A 45 -11.07 -7.84 -11.90
C SER A 45 -12.12 -7.22 -12.81
N TYR A 46 -12.93 -6.30 -12.30
CA TYR A 46 -14.00 -5.58 -13.00
C TYR A 46 -13.63 -4.13 -13.30
N ARG A 47 -12.74 -3.51 -12.51
CA ARG A 47 -12.22 -2.15 -12.73
C ARG A 47 -10.72 -2.17 -13.00
N GLY A 48 -10.37 -2.19 -14.29
CA GLY A 48 -8.98 -2.39 -14.72
C GLY A 48 -7.99 -1.31 -14.25
N ASN A 49 -8.45 -0.10 -13.95
CA ASN A 49 -7.61 1.07 -13.68
C ASN A 49 -7.52 1.47 -12.20
N GLU A 50 -8.07 0.65 -11.30
CA GLU A 50 -7.95 0.86 -9.87
C GLU A 50 -7.03 -0.19 -9.24
N VAL A 51 -6.24 0.25 -8.27
CA VAL A 51 -5.36 -0.60 -7.47
C VAL A 51 -5.60 -0.29 -6.01
N ILE A 52 -5.81 -1.33 -5.22
CA ILE A 52 -5.93 -1.22 -3.77
C ILE A 52 -4.60 -1.67 -3.18
N ILE A 53 -4.04 -0.85 -2.30
CA ILE A 53 -2.88 -1.20 -1.48
C ILE A 53 -3.37 -1.40 -0.05
N VAL A 54 -2.98 -2.52 0.55
CA VAL A 54 -3.32 -2.86 1.94
C VAL A 54 -2.03 -3.10 2.71
N VAL A 55 -1.74 -2.24 3.70
CA VAL A 55 -0.55 -2.36 4.55
C VAL A 55 -0.96 -2.75 5.95
N TYR A 56 -0.29 -3.75 6.49
CA TYR A 56 -0.55 -4.30 7.81
C TYR A 56 0.55 -3.80 8.74
N TRP A 57 0.13 -3.13 9.81
CA TRP A 57 0.99 -2.53 10.80
C TRP A 57 0.74 -3.14 12.18
N GLU A 58 1.81 -3.49 12.89
CA GLU A 58 1.76 -4.05 14.24
C GLU A 58 0.96 -3.12 15.19
N SER A 59 1.26 -1.83 15.16
CA SER A 59 0.54 -0.80 15.92
C SER A 59 0.37 0.51 15.15
N ARG A 60 -0.63 1.30 15.56
CA ARG A 60 -0.86 2.65 15.04
C ARG A 60 0.31 3.58 15.35
N GLU A 61 0.87 3.48 16.55
CA GLU A 61 1.99 4.30 17.01
C GLU A 61 3.20 4.14 16.10
N GLN A 62 3.59 2.90 15.79
CA GLN A 62 4.72 2.62 14.90
C GLN A 62 4.48 3.15 13.48
N TRP A 63 3.29 2.93 12.92
CA TRP A 63 2.93 3.47 11.60
C TRP A 63 3.00 5.00 11.56
N LYS A 64 2.41 5.69 12.55
CA LYS A 64 2.40 7.16 12.62
C LYS A 64 3.73 7.76 13.10
N SER A 65 4.68 6.93 13.52
CA SER A 65 6.04 7.37 13.89
C SER A 65 6.98 7.52 12.70
N ILE A 66 6.58 7.05 11.51
CA ILE A 66 7.40 7.18 10.30
C ILE A 66 7.63 8.65 10.00
N SER A 67 8.89 9.02 9.76
CA SER A 67 9.27 10.40 9.49
C SER A 67 8.56 10.96 8.25
N GLN A 68 7.90 12.10 8.42
CA GLN A 68 7.27 12.83 7.32
C GLN A 68 8.27 13.16 6.21
N VAL A 69 9.52 13.51 6.57
CA VAL A 69 10.58 13.79 5.58
C VAL A 69 10.89 12.56 4.73
N LEU A 70 10.96 11.38 5.35
CA LEU A 70 11.24 10.14 4.63
C LEU A 70 10.06 9.73 3.72
N LEU A 71 8.83 9.99 4.17
CA LEU A 71 7.62 9.78 3.33
C LEU A 71 7.65 10.70 2.10
N GLU A 72 8.00 11.97 2.29
CA GLU A 72 8.11 12.95 1.20
C GLU A 72 9.23 12.60 0.22
N GLU A 73 10.39 12.19 0.70
CA GLU A 73 11.49 11.72 -0.14
C GLU A 73 11.12 10.47 -0.94
N THR A 74 10.41 9.54 -0.32
CA THR A 74 9.95 8.29 -0.97
C THR A 74 8.91 8.60 -2.04
N GLU A 75 7.94 9.47 -1.74
CA GLU A 75 6.94 9.94 -2.71
C GLU A 75 7.60 10.71 -3.86
N SER A 76 8.60 11.55 -3.59
CA SER A 76 9.33 12.26 -4.65
C SER A 76 10.01 11.29 -5.62
N LYS A 77 10.70 10.26 -5.10
CA LYS A 77 11.31 9.21 -5.93
C LYS A 77 10.29 8.46 -6.77
N PHE A 78 9.13 8.15 -6.19
CA PHE A 78 8.05 7.48 -6.89
C PHE A 78 7.49 8.35 -8.03
N ARG A 79 7.27 9.64 -7.76
CA ARG A 79 6.81 10.63 -8.76
C ARG A 79 7.79 10.84 -9.90
N GLU A 80 9.09 10.93 -9.61
CA GLU A 80 10.12 11.03 -10.64
C GLU A 80 10.13 9.81 -11.57
N GLY A 81 9.76 8.64 -11.05
CA GLY A 81 9.70 7.40 -11.81
C GLY A 81 8.47 7.23 -12.68
N LEU A 82 7.31 7.81 -12.30
CA LEU A 82 6.02 7.54 -12.96
C LEU A 82 5.31 8.78 -13.54
N GLY A 83 5.60 9.99 -13.04
CA GLY A 83 4.85 11.21 -13.37
C GLY A 83 3.62 11.42 -12.45
N MET A 84 3.40 12.65 -11.99
CA MET A 84 2.38 12.98 -10.97
C MET A 84 0.94 12.90 -11.50
N GLU A 85 0.77 13.07 -12.80
CA GLU A 85 -0.51 13.10 -13.50
C GLU A 85 -1.06 11.70 -13.83
N ASN A 86 -0.23 10.66 -13.65
CA ASN A 86 -0.48 9.31 -14.11
C ASN A 86 -1.14 8.40 -13.05
N TYR A 87 -1.27 8.89 -11.82
CA TYR A 87 -1.98 8.21 -10.75
C TYR A 87 -2.59 9.21 -9.77
N SER A 88 -3.64 8.80 -9.06
CA SER A 88 -4.22 9.59 -7.99
C SER A 88 -4.72 8.70 -6.85
N LEU A 89 -4.46 9.15 -5.62
CA LEU A 89 -5.06 8.55 -4.43
C LEU A 89 -6.53 8.99 -4.36
N LEU A 90 -7.44 8.04 -4.53
CA LEU A 90 -8.88 8.25 -4.46
C LEU A 90 -9.38 8.24 -3.02
N ASP A 91 -8.82 7.35 -2.19
CA ASP A 91 -9.29 7.15 -0.82
C ASP A 91 -8.19 6.56 0.05
N CYS A 92 -8.21 6.89 1.34
CA CYS A 92 -7.31 6.39 2.37
C CYS A 92 -8.11 6.13 3.64
N ARG A 93 -8.02 4.90 4.14
CA ARG A 93 -8.76 4.44 5.31
C ARG A 93 -7.86 3.70 6.26
N GLU A 94 -8.21 3.81 7.54
CA GLU A 94 -7.58 3.10 8.65
C GLU A 94 -8.61 2.13 9.23
N TYR A 95 -8.19 0.89 9.46
CA TYR A 95 -9.01 -0.12 10.13
C TYR A 95 -8.23 -0.79 11.26
N GLU A 96 -8.94 -1.20 12.30
CA GLU A 96 -8.40 -2.04 13.36
C GLU A 96 -8.90 -3.48 13.14
N VAL A 97 -7.99 -4.45 13.32
CA VAL A 97 -8.38 -5.86 13.25
C VAL A 97 -8.92 -6.30 14.61
N ASP A 98 -10.18 -6.74 14.62
CA ASP A 98 -10.79 -7.37 15.78
C ASP A 98 -10.16 -8.73 16.06
N ALA A 99 -9.34 -8.79 17.09
CA ALA A 99 -8.64 -10.00 17.52
C ALA A 99 -9.59 -11.07 18.10
N THR A 100 -10.84 -10.71 18.42
CA THR A 100 -11.84 -11.66 18.93
C THR A 100 -12.53 -12.44 17.80
N TYR A 101 -12.41 -11.98 16.56
CA TYR A 101 -12.99 -12.67 15.41
C TYR A 101 -12.09 -13.83 14.97
N PRO A 102 -12.64 -15.06 14.79
CA PRO A 102 -11.85 -16.23 14.40
C PRO A 102 -11.16 -16.01 13.06
N GLN A 103 -9.84 -16.12 13.04
CA GLN A 103 -9.09 -16.16 11.79
C GLN A 103 -9.26 -17.57 11.20
N GLY A 104 -9.82 -17.67 9.99
CA GLY A 104 -9.98 -18.95 9.29
C GLY A 104 -8.63 -19.63 9.05
N PRO A 105 -8.59 -20.95 8.79
CA PRO A 105 -7.34 -21.65 8.56
C PRO A 105 -6.57 -21.00 7.39
N HIS A 106 -5.36 -20.54 7.67
CA HIS A 106 -4.43 -19.96 6.69
C HIS A 106 -3.95 -21.04 5.71
N SER A 107 -4.77 -21.48 4.76
CA SER A 107 -4.36 -22.26 3.60
C SER A 107 -5.50 -22.33 2.59
N PHE A 108 -5.55 -21.34 1.69
CA PHE A 108 -6.02 -21.61 0.34
C PHE A 108 -4.79 -21.60 -0.55
N SER A 109 -4.20 -22.78 -0.72
CA SER A 109 -3.32 -23.05 -1.85
C SER A 109 -4.19 -22.99 -3.10
N VAL A 110 -3.96 -21.98 -3.94
CA VAL A 110 -4.45 -21.98 -5.32
C VAL A 110 -3.54 -22.86 -6.16
#